data_AF-A0A445J5D8-F1
#
_entry.id   AF-A0A445J5D8-F1
#
_cell.length_a   1.000
_cell.length_b   1.000
_cell.length_c   1.000
_cell.angle_alpha   90.00
_cell.angle_beta   90.00
_cell.angle_gamma   90.00
#
_symmetry.space_group_name_H-M   'P 1'
#
loop_
_entity.id
_entity.type
_entity.pdbx_description
1 polymer ?
#
loop_
_entity_poly.entity_id
_entity_poly.type
_entity_poly.pdbx_seq_one_letter_code
_entity_poly.pdbx_strand_id
1 'polypeptide(L)'
;MGIGKNMSETKGRVLGELREETNTNNNNNNKSRRNRRHRQRKMSPGQKLFQTCNEVFASTGPGIVPSPQNIEMLLSVLGGIKQEDVGLKPEMPFFSSNNPRRTPKITYLHIYECKEFSMGIFCLPPCGVIPLHNHPGMTVFSKLLFGTMHIKSYDWVVDLPPHMPTIVKPSSETLTPDMRLAKVKVDADFNAPCDPSILYPADGGNMHWFTAVTACAVLDVLGPPYSDPDGRHCTYYQNFPFSNYSDGLSIPEEERTAYEWLQEKEKPENLKVVVNMYSGPKIVEN
;
A
#
# COMPACT_ATOMS: atom_id res chain seq x y z
N MET A 1 -36.16 -80.79 -59.25
CA MET A 1 -36.13 -79.48 -59.95
C MET A 1 -37.45 -78.78 -59.68
N GLY A 2 -37.43 -77.66 -58.96
CA GLY A 2 -38.58 -76.90 -58.46
C GLY A 2 -38.06 -75.64 -57.76
N ILE A 3 -38.66 -74.44 -57.87
CA ILE A 3 -40.00 -74.02 -57.41
C ILE A 3 -40.06 -73.82 -55.88
N GLY A 4 -39.79 -72.59 -55.43
CA GLY A 4 -40.86 -71.73 -54.88
C GLY A 4 -40.99 -71.52 -53.36
N LYS A 5 -41.58 -70.35 -53.05
CA LYS A 5 -42.30 -69.93 -51.82
C LYS A 5 -41.53 -69.53 -50.55
N ASN A 6 -41.46 -68.21 -50.37
CA ASN A 6 -41.77 -67.41 -49.18
C ASN A 6 -42.30 -68.15 -47.92
N MET A 7 -41.83 -67.75 -46.72
CA MET A 7 -42.62 -66.87 -45.82
C MET A 7 -41.80 -66.34 -44.60
N SER A 8 -42.19 -65.13 -44.15
CA SER A 8 -42.04 -64.46 -42.83
C SER A 8 -41.20 -65.09 -41.70
N GLU A 9 -40.40 -64.33 -40.91
CA GLU A 9 -39.92 -62.92 -41.02
C GLU A 9 -38.46 -62.82 -40.45
N THR A 10 -37.97 -62.04 -39.45
CA THR A 10 -38.56 -61.03 -38.53
C THR A 10 -37.56 -59.94 -38.08
N LYS A 11 -37.92 -58.65 -38.19
CA LYS A 11 -37.28 -57.44 -37.56
C LYS A 11 -35.79 -57.11 -37.83
N GLY A 12 -35.49 -55.81 -37.92
CA GLY A 12 -34.24 -55.22 -37.38
C GLY A 12 -33.32 -54.50 -38.39
N ARG A 13 -33.36 -53.15 -38.40
CA ARG A 13 -32.52 -52.32 -39.28
C ARG A 13 -31.04 -52.26 -38.84
N VAL A 14 -30.15 -52.40 -39.82
CA VAL A 14 -28.96 -51.57 -40.10
C VAL A 14 -27.98 -51.27 -38.95
N LEU A 15 -26.76 -51.80 -39.08
CA LEU A 15 -25.50 -51.03 -39.00
C LEU A 15 -24.36 -51.82 -39.66
N GLY A 16 -23.38 -51.12 -40.25
CA GLY A 16 -22.28 -51.74 -41.01
C GLY A 16 -21.08 -52.12 -40.15
N GLU A 17 -20.29 -53.08 -40.62
CA GLU A 17 -19.11 -53.66 -39.96
C GLU A 17 -18.04 -52.56 -39.72
N LEU A 18 -17.56 -52.35 -38.49
CA LEU A 18 -16.68 -53.21 -37.68
C LEU A 18 -15.27 -53.42 -38.27
N ARG A 19 -14.32 -52.64 -37.75
CA ARG A 19 -12.93 -53.06 -37.50
C ARG A 19 -12.55 -52.66 -36.08
N GLU A 20 -11.70 -53.46 -35.44
CA GLU A 20 -11.54 -53.49 -33.99
C GLU A 20 -10.67 -52.35 -33.41
N GLU A 21 -10.79 -52.14 -32.10
CA GLU A 21 -10.12 -51.09 -31.35
C GLU A 21 -8.64 -51.38 -31.07
N THR A 22 -7.80 -50.32 -31.04
CA THR A 22 -6.64 -50.27 -30.12
C THR A 22 -6.75 -49.03 -29.24
N ASN A 23 -7.36 -49.20 -28.07
CA ASN A 23 -7.86 -48.10 -27.24
C ASN A 23 -6.84 -47.71 -26.13
N THR A 24 -5.93 -46.76 -26.41
CA THR A 24 -5.02 -46.21 -25.37
C THR A 24 -4.74 -44.70 -25.49
N ASN A 25 -4.41 -44.09 -24.34
CA ASN A 25 -3.61 -42.86 -24.20
C ASN A 25 -4.14 -41.48 -24.67
N ASN A 26 -5.45 -41.19 -24.58
CA ASN A 26 -5.94 -39.79 -24.65
C ASN A 26 -6.39 -39.18 -23.30
N ASN A 27 -6.74 -40.00 -22.29
CA ASN A 27 -7.24 -39.48 -21.01
C ASN A 27 -6.18 -38.80 -20.11
N ASN A 28 -4.92 -39.25 -20.14
CA ASN A 28 -3.86 -38.67 -19.30
C ASN A 28 -3.45 -37.26 -19.75
N ASN A 29 -3.46 -36.97 -21.05
CA ASN A 29 -3.21 -35.63 -21.57
C ASN A 29 -4.33 -34.64 -21.23
N ASN A 30 -5.58 -35.10 -21.18
CA ASN A 30 -6.69 -34.26 -20.71
C ASN A 30 -6.67 -34.07 -19.19
N LYS A 31 -6.31 -35.08 -18.38
CA LYS A 31 -6.08 -34.90 -16.94
C LYS A 31 -4.90 -33.96 -16.66
N SER A 32 -3.76 -34.09 -17.35
CA SER A 32 -2.59 -33.22 -17.14
C SER A 32 -2.86 -31.78 -17.59
N ARG A 33 -3.55 -31.56 -18.72
CA ARG A 33 -4.00 -30.22 -19.17
C ARG A 33 -5.06 -29.61 -18.25
N ARG A 34 -6.02 -30.40 -17.75
CA ARG A 34 -7.03 -29.94 -16.79
C ARG A 34 -6.38 -29.58 -15.44
N ASN A 35 -5.41 -30.36 -14.96
CA ASN A 35 -4.64 -30.04 -13.77
C ASN A 35 -3.69 -28.85 -13.95
N ARG A 36 -3.07 -28.64 -15.13
CA ARG A 36 -2.32 -27.41 -15.45
C ARG A 36 -3.24 -26.18 -15.47
N ARG A 37 -4.41 -26.27 -16.11
CA ARG A 37 -5.43 -25.20 -16.11
C ARG A 37 -6.01 -24.94 -14.71
N HIS A 38 -6.08 -25.94 -13.84
CA HIS A 38 -6.53 -25.78 -12.45
C HIS A 38 -5.43 -25.24 -11.52
N ARG A 39 -4.16 -25.55 -11.79
CA ARG A 39 -3.01 -24.88 -11.15
C ARG A 39 -2.87 -23.41 -11.55
N GLN A 40 -3.33 -23.04 -12.75
CA GLN A 40 -3.61 -21.64 -13.09
C GLN A 40 -4.92 -21.14 -12.44
N ARG A 41 -4.99 -21.18 -11.09
CA ARG A 41 -5.77 -20.15 -10.38
C ARG A 41 -5.20 -18.80 -10.84
N LYS A 42 -6.05 -17.89 -11.34
CA LYS A 42 -5.64 -16.48 -11.44
C LYS A 42 -5.24 -16.04 -10.03
N MET A 43 -3.96 -15.68 -9.88
CA MET A 43 -3.46 -15.09 -8.65
C MET A 43 -4.24 -13.79 -8.39
N SER A 44 -4.78 -13.62 -7.18
CA SER A 44 -5.42 -12.35 -6.82
C SER A 44 -4.35 -11.24 -6.78
N PRO A 45 -4.68 -9.98 -7.11
CA PRO A 45 -3.69 -8.90 -7.07
C PRO A 45 -3.07 -8.73 -5.67
N GLY A 46 -3.82 -8.94 -4.59
CA GLY A 46 -3.27 -8.98 -3.22
C GLY A 46 -2.26 -10.13 -2.99
N GLN A 47 -2.47 -11.32 -3.54
CA GLN A 47 -1.49 -12.42 -3.48
C GLN A 47 -0.26 -12.12 -4.35
N LYS A 48 -0.43 -11.45 -5.50
CA LYS A 48 0.68 -10.99 -6.34
C LYS A 48 1.52 -9.95 -5.60
N LEU A 49 0.87 -8.96 -4.98
CA LEU A 49 1.52 -7.94 -4.15
C LEU A 49 2.35 -8.61 -3.06
N PHE A 50 1.75 -9.49 -2.26
CA PHE A 50 2.47 -10.22 -1.21
C PHE A 50 3.70 -10.97 -1.75
N GLN A 51 3.60 -11.68 -2.87
CA GLN A 51 4.75 -12.41 -3.44
C GLN A 51 5.83 -11.46 -3.97
N THR A 52 5.44 -10.34 -4.60
CA THR A 52 6.38 -9.29 -5.01
C THR A 52 7.04 -8.61 -3.80
N CYS A 53 6.33 -8.35 -2.70
CA CYS A 53 6.92 -7.80 -1.47
C CYS A 53 7.98 -8.76 -0.90
N ASN A 54 7.70 -10.07 -0.85
CA ASN A 54 8.71 -11.06 -0.41
C ASN A 54 9.99 -10.98 -1.26
N GLU A 55 9.87 -10.90 -2.59
CA GLU A 55 11.02 -10.78 -3.50
C GLU A 55 11.75 -9.43 -3.36
N VAL A 56 11.00 -8.33 -3.22
CA VAL A 56 11.54 -6.96 -3.10
C VAL A 56 12.29 -6.73 -1.79
N PHE A 57 11.78 -7.24 -0.67
CA PHE A 57 12.28 -6.94 0.68
C PHE A 57 13.18 -8.04 1.28
N ALA A 58 13.33 -9.21 0.64
CA ALA A 58 14.14 -10.35 1.15
C ALA A 58 15.59 -10.02 1.54
N SER A 59 16.19 -8.98 0.95
CA SER A 59 17.56 -8.52 1.24
C SER A 59 17.61 -7.08 1.76
N THR A 60 16.50 -6.57 2.29
CA THR A 60 16.38 -5.20 2.82
C THR A 60 16.38 -5.18 4.35
N GLY A 61 16.40 -3.97 4.91
CA GLY A 61 16.48 -3.72 6.34
C GLY A 61 16.56 -2.21 6.61
N PRO A 62 16.77 -1.78 7.87
CA PRO A 62 16.81 -0.37 8.22
C PRO A 62 17.83 0.42 7.38
N GLY A 63 17.35 1.40 6.62
CA GLY A 63 18.14 2.24 5.71
C GLY A 63 18.50 1.60 4.36
N ILE A 64 18.19 0.32 4.14
CA ILE A 64 18.51 -0.40 2.90
C ILE A 64 17.33 -0.33 1.93
N VAL A 65 17.38 0.65 1.03
CA VAL A 65 16.40 0.84 -0.05
C VAL A 65 16.48 -0.32 -1.07
N PRO A 66 15.36 -0.83 -1.60
CA PRO A 66 15.38 -1.85 -2.65
C PRO A 66 16.05 -1.35 -3.95
N SER A 67 16.45 -2.26 -4.83
CA SER A 67 17.00 -1.88 -6.15
C SER A 67 15.96 -1.14 -7.01
N PRO A 68 16.37 -0.28 -7.98
CA PRO A 68 15.43 0.39 -8.89
C PRO A 68 14.49 -0.57 -9.61
N GLN A 69 14.98 -1.74 -10.01
CA GLN A 69 14.17 -2.76 -10.68
C GLN A 69 13.12 -3.38 -9.73
N ASN A 70 13.45 -3.55 -8.45
CA ASN A 70 12.50 -4.00 -7.43
C ASN A 70 11.47 -2.91 -7.11
N ILE A 71 11.89 -1.63 -7.06
CA ILE A 71 11.00 -0.48 -6.89
C ILE A 71 10.00 -0.40 -8.06
N GLU A 72 10.48 -0.42 -9.31
CA GLU A 72 9.64 -0.42 -10.51
C GLU A 72 8.66 -1.61 -10.53
N MET A 73 9.13 -2.80 -10.15
CA MET A 73 8.28 -3.99 -10.06
C MET A 73 7.18 -3.85 -9.02
N LEU A 74 7.50 -3.35 -7.81
CA LEU A 74 6.50 -3.17 -6.76
C LEU A 74 5.51 -2.04 -7.08
N LEU A 75 5.98 -0.90 -7.62
CA LEU A 75 5.12 0.18 -8.11
C LEU A 75 4.19 -0.30 -9.24
N SER A 76 4.69 -1.10 -10.18
CA SER A 76 3.88 -1.68 -11.27
C SER A 76 2.80 -2.64 -10.74
N VAL A 77 3.12 -3.44 -9.72
CA VAL A 77 2.14 -4.34 -9.07
C VAL A 77 1.11 -3.56 -8.27
N LEU A 78 1.55 -2.60 -7.46
CA LEU A 78 0.71 -1.77 -6.59
C LEU A 78 -0.22 -0.87 -7.42
N GLY A 79 0.28 -0.23 -8.47
CA GLY A 79 -0.50 0.62 -9.38
C GLY A 79 -1.67 -0.11 -10.05
N GLY A 80 -1.52 -1.41 -10.31
CA GLY A 80 -2.59 -2.25 -10.84
C GLY A 80 -3.73 -2.58 -9.86
N ILE A 81 -3.60 -2.27 -8.56
CA ILE A 81 -4.56 -2.68 -7.52
C ILE A 81 -5.68 -1.66 -7.35
N LYS A 82 -6.90 -2.20 -7.31
CA LYS A 82 -8.14 -1.45 -7.04
C LYS A 82 -8.74 -1.82 -5.69
N GLN A 83 -9.70 -1.03 -5.22
CA GLN A 83 -10.45 -1.27 -3.99
C GLN A 83 -11.09 -2.67 -3.96
N GLU A 84 -11.59 -3.17 -5.09
CA GLU A 84 -12.27 -4.46 -5.18
C GLU A 84 -11.31 -5.65 -5.03
N ASP A 85 -10.06 -5.50 -5.49
CA ASP A 85 -9.03 -6.55 -5.41
C ASP A 85 -8.58 -6.83 -3.97
N VAL A 86 -8.73 -5.83 -3.09
CA VAL A 86 -8.56 -5.93 -1.63
C VAL A 86 -9.91 -6.00 -0.89
N GLY A 87 -11.01 -6.22 -1.61
CA GLY A 87 -12.35 -6.47 -1.03
C GLY A 87 -13.03 -5.27 -0.36
N LEU A 88 -12.50 -4.05 -0.51
CA LEU A 88 -13.10 -2.82 0.02
C LEU A 88 -14.34 -2.40 -0.77
N LYS A 89 -15.20 -1.60 -0.11
CA LYS A 89 -16.29 -0.85 -0.73
C LYS A 89 -16.48 0.50 -0.04
N PRO A 90 -16.76 1.61 -0.74
CA PRO A 90 -16.94 2.92 -0.11
C PRO A 90 -18.06 2.98 0.94
N GLU A 91 -19.06 2.10 0.86
CA GLU A 91 -20.20 2.04 1.79
C GLU A 91 -19.87 1.30 3.11
N MET A 92 -18.64 0.81 3.30
CA MET A 92 -18.26 0.15 4.55
C MET A 92 -18.27 1.13 5.75
N PRO A 93 -18.66 0.69 6.96
CA PRO A 93 -18.71 1.55 8.15
C PRO A 93 -17.39 2.26 8.50
N PHE A 94 -16.25 1.74 8.05
CA PHE A 94 -14.92 2.34 8.23
C PHE A 94 -14.76 3.73 7.60
N PHE A 95 -15.63 4.07 6.65
CA PHE A 95 -15.59 5.33 5.88
C PHE A 95 -16.67 6.33 6.31
N SER A 96 -17.52 5.97 7.28
CA SER A 96 -18.64 6.82 7.75
C SER A 96 -18.32 7.54 9.05
N SER A 97 -18.52 8.87 9.08
CA SER A 97 -18.45 9.66 10.32
C SER A 97 -19.84 9.76 10.96
N ASN A 98 -20.10 8.93 11.97
CA ASN A 98 -21.39 8.89 12.67
C ASN A 98 -21.64 10.11 13.61
N ASN A 99 -20.72 11.07 13.70
CA ASN A 99 -20.91 12.30 14.47
C ASN A 99 -19.96 13.42 13.99
N PRO A 100 -20.44 14.48 13.32
CA PRO A 100 -19.60 15.56 12.80
C PRO A 100 -18.97 16.46 13.89
N ARG A 101 -19.34 16.30 15.17
CA ARG A 101 -18.74 17.01 16.32
C ARG A 101 -17.59 16.23 16.98
N ARG A 102 -17.11 15.14 16.38
CA ARG A 102 -16.00 14.33 16.89
C ARG A 102 -14.98 14.09 15.79
N THR A 103 -13.70 14.09 16.14
CA THR A 103 -12.61 13.62 15.26
C THR A 103 -12.96 12.23 14.74
N PRO A 104 -12.97 12.01 13.40
CA PRO A 104 -13.28 10.71 12.83
C PRO A 104 -12.32 9.63 13.35
N LYS A 105 -12.83 8.41 13.54
CA LYS A 105 -11.98 7.25 13.78
C LYS A 105 -11.41 6.78 12.44
N ILE A 106 -10.12 6.51 12.41
CA ILE A 106 -9.46 5.83 11.29
C ILE A 106 -9.50 4.33 11.59
N THR A 107 -9.75 3.49 10.60
CA THR A 107 -9.61 2.04 10.74
C THR A 107 -8.35 1.60 10.00
N TYR A 108 -7.47 0.85 10.65
CA TYR A 108 -6.35 0.18 10.00
C TYR A 108 -6.71 -1.30 9.79
N LEU A 109 -6.74 -1.74 8.53
CA LEU A 109 -6.91 -3.15 8.17
C LEU A 109 -5.52 -3.78 8.05
N HIS A 110 -5.11 -4.55 9.05
CA HIS A 110 -3.84 -5.29 9.03
C HIS A 110 -3.96 -6.47 8.07
N ILE A 111 -3.09 -6.53 7.04
CA ILE A 111 -3.09 -7.59 6.01
C ILE A 111 -2.01 -8.64 6.32
N TYR A 112 -0.78 -8.20 6.56
CA TYR A 112 0.39 -9.05 6.79
C TYR A 112 1.53 -8.25 7.44
N GLU A 113 2.39 -8.91 8.22
CA GLU A 113 3.60 -8.32 8.79
C GLU A 113 4.66 -9.39 9.06
N CYS A 114 5.91 -9.09 8.69
CA CYS A 114 7.12 -9.77 9.11
C CYS A 114 8.22 -8.75 9.42
N LYS A 115 9.43 -9.19 9.78
CA LYS A 115 10.55 -8.28 10.07
C LYS A 115 11.02 -7.50 8.83
N GLU A 116 10.84 -8.06 7.63
CA GLU A 116 11.26 -7.45 6.34
C GLU A 116 10.25 -6.43 5.81
N PHE A 117 8.94 -6.67 5.96
CA PHE A 117 7.90 -5.75 5.49
C PHE A 117 6.54 -5.94 6.18
N SER A 118 5.67 -4.93 6.09
CA SER A 118 4.24 -5.06 6.42
C SER A 118 3.33 -4.50 5.33
N MET A 119 2.08 -4.93 5.35
CA MET A 119 1.02 -4.53 4.43
C MET A 119 -0.24 -4.18 5.23
N GLY A 120 -0.82 -3.02 4.96
CA GLY A 120 -2.08 -2.63 5.59
C GLY A 120 -2.82 -1.54 4.84
N ILE A 121 -4.08 -1.34 5.20
CA ILE A 121 -4.94 -0.31 4.60
C ILE A 121 -5.43 0.64 5.69
N PHE A 122 -5.17 1.94 5.55
CA PHE A 122 -5.88 2.95 6.32
C PHE A 122 -7.19 3.32 5.61
N CYS A 123 -8.30 3.15 6.33
CA CYS A 123 -9.63 3.60 5.97
C CYS A 123 -9.95 4.89 6.74
N LEU A 124 -10.12 6.00 6.02
CA LEU A 124 -10.38 7.32 6.58
C LEU A 124 -11.79 7.79 6.15
N PRO A 125 -12.70 8.09 7.09
CA PRO A 125 -13.87 8.90 6.80
C PRO A 125 -13.47 10.32 6.36
N PRO A 126 -14.38 11.10 5.75
CA PRO A 126 -14.16 12.54 5.50
C PRO A 126 -13.74 13.27 6.78
N CYS A 127 -12.79 14.20 6.65
CA CYS A 127 -12.09 14.89 7.74
C CYS A 127 -11.27 13.98 8.67
N GLY A 128 -11.02 12.72 8.29
CA GLY A 128 -10.06 11.85 8.98
C GLY A 128 -8.62 12.32 8.71
N VAL A 129 -7.80 12.37 9.76
CA VAL A 129 -6.42 12.86 9.69
C VAL A 129 -5.45 11.85 10.28
N ILE A 130 -4.41 11.48 9.53
CA ILE A 130 -3.17 10.93 10.09
C ILE A 130 -2.21 12.11 10.28
N PRO A 131 -1.88 12.51 11.53
CA PRO A 131 -1.03 13.65 11.82
C PRO A 131 0.38 13.50 11.23
N LEU A 132 1.11 14.61 11.13
CA LEU A 132 2.48 14.61 10.63
C LEU A 132 3.39 13.67 11.43
N HIS A 133 4.02 12.71 10.76
CA HIS A 133 4.87 11.66 11.35
C HIS A 133 5.97 11.19 10.38
N ASN A 134 7.05 10.61 10.91
CA ASN A 134 8.23 10.13 10.16
C ASN A 134 8.23 8.61 9.89
N HIS A 135 9.16 8.16 9.04
CA HIS A 135 9.36 6.76 8.67
C HIS A 135 10.85 6.36 8.80
N PRO A 136 11.39 6.26 10.02
CA PRO A 136 12.84 6.23 10.27
C PRO A 136 13.51 4.95 9.74
N GLY A 137 14.35 5.10 8.72
CA GLY A 137 15.07 3.98 8.09
C GLY A 137 14.19 3.10 7.19
N MET A 138 13.03 3.57 6.77
CA MET A 138 12.05 2.79 6.02
C MET A 138 11.92 3.28 4.57
N THR A 139 11.63 2.37 3.64
CA THR A 139 11.05 2.69 2.33
C THR A 139 9.57 2.35 2.39
N VAL A 140 8.68 3.26 1.98
CA VAL A 140 7.22 3.03 2.03
C VAL A 140 6.61 3.31 0.67
N PHE A 141 5.83 2.34 0.18
CA PHE A 141 5.07 2.42 -1.07
C PHE A 141 3.61 2.61 -0.71
N SER A 142 2.98 3.68 -1.20
CA SER A 142 1.62 4.08 -0.82
C SER A 142 0.72 4.21 -2.04
N LYS A 143 -0.56 3.81 -1.91
CA LYS A 143 -1.55 4.01 -2.98
C LYS A 143 -2.93 4.36 -2.44
N LEU A 144 -3.44 5.51 -2.88
CA LEU A 144 -4.86 5.84 -2.75
C LEU A 144 -5.68 4.90 -3.67
N LEU A 145 -6.52 4.07 -3.05
CA LEU A 145 -7.38 3.09 -3.75
C LEU A 145 -8.66 3.75 -4.26
N PHE A 146 -9.23 4.66 -3.46
CA PHE A 146 -10.35 5.53 -3.82
C PHE A 146 -10.34 6.80 -2.94
N GLY A 147 -11.07 7.82 -3.37
CA GLY A 147 -11.29 9.06 -2.63
C GLY A 147 -10.42 10.24 -3.09
N THR A 148 -10.43 11.29 -2.27
CA THR A 148 -9.66 12.53 -2.43
C THR A 148 -8.90 12.80 -1.14
N MET A 149 -7.57 12.73 -1.19
CA MET A 149 -6.68 12.88 -0.04
C MET A 149 -5.82 14.12 -0.21
N HIS A 150 -5.89 15.05 0.74
CA HIS A 150 -4.89 16.10 0.85
C HIS A 150 -3.63 15.51 1.52
N ILE A 151 -2.49 15.64 0.85
CA ILE A 151 -1.19 15.15 1.30
C ILE A 151 -0.22 16.32 1.36
N LYS A 152 0.45 16.45 2.50
CA LYS A 152 1.61 17.34 2.68
C LYS A 152 2.77 16.51 3.22
N SER A 153 3.94 16.62 2.61
CA SER A 153 5.13 15.87 2.99
C SER A 153 6.40 16.71 2.92
N TYR A 154 7.41 16.29 3.68
CA TYR A 154 8.65 17.01 3.91
C TYR A 154 9.81 16.03 4.03
N ASP A 155 11.01 16.50 3.68
CA ASP A 155 12.26 15.86 4.09
C ASP A 155 13.14 16.84 4.87
N TRP A 156 14.05 16.32 5.68
CA TRP A 156 14.97 17.13 6.46
C TRP A 156 15.95 17.88 5.56
N VAL A 157 16.20 19.14 5.88
CA VAL A 157 17.25 19.91 5.20
C VAL A 157 18.61 19.42 5.69
N VAL A 158 19.43 18.91 4.76
CA VAL A 158 20.79 18.40 5.03
C VAL A 158 21.89 19.11 4.24
N ASP A 159 21.57 19.69 3.08
CA ASP A 159 22.56 20.26 2.14
C ASP A 159 22.81 21.78 2.30
N LEU A 160 22.34 22.40 3.39
CA LEU A 160 22.64 23.82 3.64
C LEU A 160 24.10 24.01 4.11
N PRO A 161 24.74 25.17 3.78
CA PRO A 161 26.09 25.49 4.26
C PRO A 161 26.26 25.33 5.78
N PRO A 162 27.42 24.86 6.30
CA PRO A 162 27.61 24.54 7.73
C PRO A 162 27.41 25.68 8.75
N HIS A 163 27.19 26.91 8.28
CA HIS A 163 26.90 28.08 9.11
C HIS A 163 25.40 28.41 9.20
N MET A 164 24.55 27.73 8.43
CA MET A 164 23.09 27.86 8.48
C MET A 164 22.53 27.02 9.64
N PRO A 165 21.78 27.59 10.60
CA PRO A 165 21.10 26.80 11.62
C PRO A 165 19.96 25.98 11.01
N THR A 166 20.16 24.67 10.81
CA THR A 166 19.09 23.72 10.46
C THR A 166 18.32 23.21 11.70
N ILE A 167 18.76 23.60 12.90
CA ILE A 167 18.14 23.28 14.19
C ILE A 167 18.09 24.56 15.03
N VAL A 168 16.94 24.84 15.64
CA VAL A 168 16.66 26.01 16.49
C VAL A 168 16.05 25.55 17.82
N LYS A 169 16.47 26.18 18.92
CA LYS A 169 15.86 25.99 20.25
C LYS A 169 14.81 27.08 20.48
N PRO A 170 13.50 26.78 20.52
CA PRO A 170 12.45 27.79 20.65
C PRO A 170 12.37 28.40 22.07
N SER A 171 13.00 27.77 23.06
CA SER A 171 13.17 28.31 24.41
C SER A 171 14.54 27.96 24.98
N SER A 172 14.91 28.59 26.09
CA SER A 172 16.06 28.20 26.91
C SER A 172 15.71 27.15 27.98
N GLU A 173 14.46 26.69 28.03
CA GLU A 173 14.02 25.64 28.97
C GLU A 173 14.41 24.26 28.44
N THR A 174 15.02 23.44 29.30
CA THR A 174 15.62 22.15 28.93
C THR A 174 14.60 21.04 28.61
N LEU A 175 13.33 21.38 28.41
CA LEU A 175 12.21 20.45 28.22
C LEU A 175 11.44 20.65 26.91
N THR A 176 11.63 21.76 26.19
CA THR A 176 11.04 21.93 24.85
C THR A 176 11.89 21.20 23.80
N PRO A 177 11.35 20.27 22.98
CA PRO A 177 12.09 19.65 21.90
C PRO A 177 12.62 20.68 20.90
N ASP A 178 13.79 20.40 20.33
CA ASP A 178 14.40 21.25 19.30
C ASP A 178 13.54 21.27 18.03
N MET A 179 13.53 22.40 17.33
CA MET A 179 12.87 22.57 16.05
C MET A 179 13.87 22.36 14.92
N ARG A 180 13.54 21.52 13.93
CA ARG A 180 14.43 21.21 12.80
C ARG A 180 13.82 21.64 11.47
N LEU A 181 14.65 22.19 10.60
CA LEU A 181 14.25 22.70 9.29
C LEU A 181 13.96 21.54 8.32
N ALA A 182 12.80 21.57 7.68
CA ALA A 182 12.39 20.62 6.65
C ALA A 182 11.98 21.36 5.37
N LYS A 183 12.21 20.74 4.20
CA LYS A 183 11.78 21.23 2.90
C LYS A 183 10.49 20.52 2.50
N VAL A 184 9.46 21.27 2.13
CA VAL A 184 8.20 20.75 1.59
C VAL A 184 8.48 20.04 0.27
N LYS A 185 7.98 18.81 0.11
CA LYS A 185 8.08 17.99 -1.10
C LYS A 185 6.74 17.85 -1.82
N VAL A 186 5.65 17.79 -1.06
CA VAL A 186 4.26 17.75 -1.55
C VAL A 186 3.40 18.63 -0.66
N ASP A 187 2.43 19.34 -1.23
CA ASP A 187 1.35 20.06 -0.52
C ASP A 187 0.16 20.17 -1.50
N ALA A 188 -0.62 19.08 -1.66
CA ALA A 188 -1.57 18.93 -2.76
C ALA A 188 -2.70 17.90 -2.51
N ASP A 189 -3.78 18.03 -3.27
CA ASP A 189 -4.94 17.12 -3.25
C ASP A 189 -4.82 16.04 -4.32
N PHE A 190 -4.71 14.78 -3.89
CA PHE A 190 -4.64 13.59 -4.74
C PHE A 190 -6.02 12.97 -4.89
N ASN A 191 -6.43 12.74 -6.14
CA ASN A 191 -7.73 12.14 -6.47
C ASN A 191 -7.51 10.76 -7.10
N ALA A 192 -8.24 9.75 -6.63
CA ALA A 192 -8.20 8.42 -7.23
C ALA A 192 -9.05 8.36 -8.52
N PRO A 193 -8.64 7.60 -9.56
CA PRO A 193 -7.42 6.80 -9.61
C PRO A 193 -6.16 7.64 -9.84
N CYS A 194 -5.13 7.37 -9.05
CA CYS A 194 -3.77 7.90 -9.22
C CYS A 194 -2.74 6.77 -9.10
N ASP A 195 -1.53 7.07 -9.58
CA ASP A 195 -0.36 6.19 -9.46
C ASP A 195 0.13 6.11 -8.01
N PRO A 196 0.79 5.00 -7.62
CA PRO A 196 1.37 4.86 -6.28
C PRO A 196 2.55 5.81 -6.08
N SER A 197 2.70 6.33 -4.86
CA SER A 197 3.85 7.10 -4.42
C SER A 197 4.87 6.21 -3.67
N ILE A 198 6.08 6.73 -3.53
CA ILE A 198 7.16 6.11 -2.74
C ILE A 198 7.88 7.20 -1.93
N LEU A 199 8.17 6.89 -0.66
CA LEU A 199 9.12 7.63 0.16
C LEU A 199 10.28 6.71 0.59
N TYR A 200 11.41 7.34 0.88
CA TYR A 200 12.68 6.73 1.24
C TYR A 200 13.10 7.18 2.65
N PRO A 201 14.18 6.62 3.24
CA PRO A 201 14.64 7.00 4.58
C PRO A 201 15.03 8.48 4.76
N ALA A 202 15.25 9.24 3.68
CA ALA A 202 15.64 10.66 3.70
C ALA A 202 15.22 11.46 2.44
N ASP A 203 14.34 10.91 1.59
CA ASP A 203 13.83 11.58 0.39
C ASP A 203 12.41 11.09 0.04
N GLY A 204 11.71 11.75 -0.89
CA GLY A 204 10.33 11.44 -1.27
C GLY A 204 9.27 11.92 -0.27
N GLY A 205 9.66 12.62 0.79
CA GLY A 205 8.79 13.13 1.84
C GLY A 205 8.62 12.14 3.00
N ASN A 206 9.72 11.75 3.65
CA ASN A 206 9.74 10.78 4.75
C ASN A 206 8.79 11.17 5.91
N MET A 207 8.66 12.48 6.17
CA MET A 207 7.64 13.01 7.07
C MET A 207 6.40 13.39 6.27
N HIS A 208 5.23 12.85 6.58
CA HIS A 208 3.99 13.25 5.91
C HIS A 208 2.76 13.32 6.83
N TRP A 209 1.74 14.08 6.42
CA TRP A 209 0.38 13.99 6.95
C TRP A 209 -0.59 13.55 5.86
N PHE A 210 -1.73 12.97 6.25
CA PHE A 210 -2.85 12.68 5.35
C PHE A 210 -4.12 13.31 5.93
N THR A 211 -4.85 14.09 5.11
CA THR A 211 -6.15 14.66 5.47
C THR A 211 -7.20 14.27 4.42
N ALA A 212 -8.15 13.43 4.81
CA ALA A 212 -9.17 12.88 3.91
C ALA A 212 -10.23 13.93 3.59
N VAL A 213 -10.22 14.46 2.36
CA VAL A 213 -11.21 15.44 1.87
C VAL A 213 -12.55 14.75 1.61
N THR A 214 -12.50 13.55 1.03
CA THR A 214 -13.65 12.63 0.93
C THR A 214 -13.34 11.31 1.66
N ALA A 215 -14.24 10.34 1.63
CA ALA A 215 -13.94 9.00 2.15
C ALA A 215 -12.78 8.38 1.35
N CYS A 216 -11.72 7.95 2.04
CA CYS A 216 -10.49 7.47 1.42
C CYS A 216 -10.06 6.11 1.95
N ALA A 217 -9.47 5.30 1.08
CA ALA A 217 -8.68 4.14 1.47
C ALA A 217 -7.27 4.24 0.88
N VAL A 218 -6.25 4.13 1.74
CA VAL A 218 -4.83 4.13 1.35
C VAL A 218 -4.24 2.76 1.69
N LEU A 219 -3.63 2.10 0.71
CA LEU A 219 -2.89 0.85 0.87
C LEU A 219 -1.39 1.18 0.97
N ASP A 220 -0.80 0.84 2.09
CA ASP A 220 0.63 1.05 2.36
C ASP A 220 1.38 -0.28 2.47
N VAL A 221 2.62 -0.28 1.96
CA VAL A 221 3.61 -1.34 2.11
C VAL A 221 4.88 -0.73 2.71
N LEU A 222 5.23 -1.13 3.92
CA LEU A 222 6.33 -0.59 4.71
C LEU A 222 7.49 -1.59 4.70
N GLY A 223 8.70 -1.16 4.34
CA GLY A 223 9.90 -2.01 4.34
C GLY A 223 11.12 -1.32 4.95
N PRO A 224 11.61 -1.74 6.14
CA PRO A 224 10.94 -2.61 7.12
C PRO A 224 9.77 -1.90 7.83
N PRO A 225 8.99 -2.59 8.69
CA PRO A 225 8.01 -1.96 9.58
C PRO A 225 8.68 -1.15 10.70
N TYR A 226 7.86 -0.33 11.38
CA TYR A 226 8.19 0.24 12.68
C TYR A 226 8.56 -0.84 13.70
N SER A 227 9.43 -0.51 14.66
CA SER A 227 9.88 -1.38 15.74
C SER A 227 10.57 -0.54 16.82
N ASP A 228 9.87 -0.28 17.92
CA ASP A 228 10.42 0.46 19.06
C ASP A 228 11.71 -0.18 19.64
N PRO A 229 11.83 -1.53 19.76
CA PRO A 229 13.07 -2.18 20.21
C PRO A 229 14.28 -1.94 19.28
N ASP A 230 14.05 -1.75 17.98
CA ASP A 230 15.09 -1.44 17.00
C ASP A 230 15.30 0.08 16.83
N GLY A 231 14.66 0.92 17.65
CA GLY A 231 14.67 2.37 17.54
C GLY A 231 13.81 2.96 16.42
N ARG A 232 13.15 2.15 15.58
CA ARG A 232 12.25 2.59 14.50
C ARG A 232 10.85 2.90 15.02
N HIS A 233 10.76 3.83 15.96
CA HIS A 233 9.49 4.30 16.52
C HIS A 233 8.80 5.31 15.59
N CYS A 234 7.49 5.50 15.71
CA CYS A 234 6.75 6.50 14.93
C CYS A 234 6.72 7.84 15.69
N THR A 235 7.57 8.79 15.30
CA THR A 235 7.64 10.13 15.90
C THR A 235 6.61 11.05 15.26
N TYR A 236 5.86 11.81 16.06
CA TYR A 236 4.90 12.82 15.56
C TYR A 236 5.48 14.23 15.64
N TYR A 237 5.04 15.10 14.73
CA TYR A 237 5.55 16.48 14.62
C TYR A 237 4.44 17.54 14.57
N GLN A 238 4.78 18.76 14.96
CA GLN A 238 4.05 19.98 14.63
C GLN A 238 4.90 20.83 13.68
N ASN A 239 4.28 21.31 12.60
CA ASN A 239 4.91 22.22 11.65
C ASN A 239 4.63 23.69 12.02
N PHE A 240 5.59 24.56 11.68
CA PHE A 240 5.54 26.00 11.89
C PHE A 240 6.13 26.73 10.67
N PRO A 241 5.61 27.92 10.30
CA PRO A 241 6.14 28.69 9.17
C PRO A 241 7.63 29.01 9.32
N PHE A 242 8.37 29.01 8.20
CA PHE A 242 9.78 29.40 8.15
C PHE A 242 10.07 30.73 8.86
N SER A 243 9.18 31.72 8.65
CA SER A 243 9.24 33.08 9.19
C SER A 243 9.23 33.18 10.72
N ASN A 244 8.89 32.10 11.43
CA ASN A 244 8.96 32.10 12.90
C ASN A 244 10.41 32.13 13.40
N TYR A 245 11.35 31.56 12.63
CA TYR A 245 12.78 31.47 12.96
C TYR A 245 13.63 31.57 11.69
N SER A 246 13.69 32.75 11.08
CA SER A 246 14.45 33.00 9.84
C SER A 246 15.85 33.60 10.05
N ASP A 247 16.22 33.91 11.31
CA ASP A 247 17.45 34.62 11.61
C ASP A 247 18.70 33.79 11.26
N GLY A 248 19.65 34.42 10.56
CA GLY A 248 20.85 33.77 10.06
C GLY A 248 20.67 32.91 8.80
N LEU A 249 19.44 32.72 8.29
CA LEU A 249 19.18 31.88 7.12
C LEU A 249 19.04 32.71 5.83
N SER A 250 20.11 32.74 5.02
CA SER A 250 20.15 33.43 3.73
C SER A 250 19.45 32.64 2.60
N ILE A 251 18.18 32.30 2.79
CA ILE A 251 17.31 31.67 1.78
C ILE A 251 16.57 32.78 0.98
N PRO A 252 16.54 32.72 -0.37
CA PRO A 252 15.79 33.65 -1.23
C PRO A 252 14.32 33.73 -0.83
N GLU A 253 13.69 34.91 -0.95
CA GLU A 253 12.35 35.13 -0.39
C GLU A 253 11.29 34.27 -1.09
N GLU A 254 11.40 34.10 -2.41
CA GLU A 254 10.58 33.20 -3.22
C GLU A 254 10.70 31.72 -2.83
N GLU A 255 11.82 31.31 -2.21
CA GLU A 255 12.05 29.93 -1.77
C GLU A 255 11.55 29.65 -0.34
N ARG A 256 11.33 30.67 0.50
CA ARG A 256 11.00 30.49 1.93
C ARG A 256 9.70 29.74 2.18
N THR A 257 8.76 29.80 1.25
CA THR A 257 7.49 29.06 1.27
C THR A 257 7.67 27.55 1.08
N ALA A 258 8.80 27.11 0.55
CA ALA A 258 9.14 25.70 0.40
C ALA A 258 9.83 25.08 1.63
N TYR A 259 9.94 25.82 2.75
CA TYR A 259 10.53 25.35 3.99
C TYR A 259 9.60 25.59 5.18
N GLU A 260 9.60 24.66 6.14
CA GLU A 260 8.87 24.78 7.41
C GLU A 260 9.72 24.20 8.55
N TRP A 261 9.48 24.66 9.77
CA TRP A 261 10.12 24.12 10.96
C TRP A 261 9.25 23.03 11.57
N LEU A 262 9.82 21.84 11.80
CA LEU A 262 9.14 20.75 12.48
C LEU A 262 9.66 20.60 13.91
N GLN A 263 8.76 20.55 14.87
CA GLN A 263 9.05 20.21 16.28
C GLN A 263 8.47 18.84 16.60
N GLU A 264 9.20 18.01 17.33
CA GLU A 264 8.67 16.76 17.87
C GLU A 264 7.58 17.00 18.92
N LYS A 265 6.60 16.11 18.97
CA LYS A 265 5.50 16.16 19.94
C LYS A 265 4.99 14.76 20.30
N GLU A 266 4.29 14.71 21.43
CA GLU A 266 3.52 13.53 21.83
C GLU A 266 2.42 13.16 20.83
N LYS A 267 2.09 11.86 20.82
CA LYS A 267 1.01 11.31 19.98
C LYS A 267 -0.33 12.00 20.31
N PRO A 268 -1.00 12.65 19.34
CA PRO A 268 -2.22 13.41 19.63
C PRO A 268 -3.35 12.55 20.24
N GLU A 269 -3.90 12.94 21.39
CA GLU A 269 -4.97 12.21 22.10
C GLU A 269 -6.26 12.00 21.28
N ASN A 270 -6.47 12.84 20.25
CA ASN A 270 -7.59 12.74 19.34
C ASN A 270 -7.38 11.71 18.21
N LEU A 271 -6.14 11.26 17.96
CA LEU A 271 -5.81 10.26 16.93
C LEU A 271 -6.32 8.88 17.35
N LYS A 272 -7.42 8.45 16.73
CA LYS A 272 -8.13 7.21 17.08
C LYS A 272 -8.11 6.24 15.90
N VAL A 273 -6.99 5.53 15.79
CA VAL A 273 -6.82 4.37 14.90
C VAL A 273 -7.38 3.13 15.58
N VAL A 274 -8.27 2.41 14.91
CA VAL A 274 -8.82 1.12 15.32
C VAL A 274 -8.24 0.04 14.42
N VAL A 275 -7.53 -0.93 14.97
CA VAL A 275 -6.97 -2.05 14.20
C VAL A 275 -8.03 -3.15 14.05
N ASN A 276 -8.32 -3.51 12.80
CA ASN A 276 -9.12 -4.68 12.43
C ASN A 276 -8.26 -5.64 11.60
N MET A 277 -8.54 -6.94 11.67
CA MET A 277 -7.92 -7.90 10.75
C MET A 277 -8.58 -7.83 9.37
N TYR A 278 -7.76 -7.92 8.32
CA TYR A 278 -8.20 -7.91 6.94
C TYR A 278 -9.10 -9.11 6.59
N SER A 279 -10.21 -8.84 5.89
CA SER A 279 -11.26 -9.82 5.56
C SER A 279 -11.57 -9.95 4.06
N GLY A 280 -10.73 -9.34 3.21
CA GLY A 280 -10.82 -9.44 1.75
C GLY A 280 -10.29 -10.77 1.18
N PRO A 281 -10.00 -10.85 -0.13
CA PRO A 281 -9.47 -12.05 -0.76
C PRO A 281 -8.22 -12.61 -0.05
N LYS A 282 -8.30 -13.85 0.46
CA LYS A 282 -7.26 -14.47 1.29
C LYS A 282 -5.89 -14.49 0.59
N ILE A 283 -4.89 -13.98 1.29
CA ILE A 283 -3.46 -14.19 1.01
C ILE A 283 -2.98 -15.47 1.71
N VAL A 284 -2.02 -16.15 1.09
CA VAL A 284 -1.42 -17.39 1.55
C VAL A 284 0.10 -17.22 1.58
N GLU A 285 0.68 -17.39 2.76
CA GLU A 285 2.09 -17.69 2.98
C GLU A 285 2.38 -19.13 2.50
N ASN A 286 3.56 -19.35 1.90
CA ASN A 286 3.95 -20.61 1.26
C ASN A 286 4.83 -21.50 2.16
#